data_AF-A0A9W4WAP4-F1
#
_entry.id   AF-A0A9W4WAP4-F1
#
_cell.length_a   1.000
_cell.length_b   1.000
_cell.length_c   1.000
_cell.angle_alpha   90.00
_cell.angle_beta   90.00
_cell.angle_gamma   90.00
#
_symmetry.space_group_name_H-M   'P 1'
#
loop_
_entity.id
_entity.type
_entity.pdbx_description
1 polymer ?
#
loop_
_entity_poly.entity_id
_entity_poly.type
_entity_poly.pdbx_seq_one_letter_code
_entity_poly.pdbx_strand_id
1 'polypeptide(L)'
;MKIAAIVPFVSLANGYIFQPEDQADFRNPNIPALLNYTESQYDITTGSSYWASSFITGDDGRQYMTLSHLLTTIPSVCRSSILDLQTHEYWVDLTYCNNTDGSGFDNGLPLNADYGTYGFGSTSDDSVSTMYTYAHPEKVFLD
;
A
#
# COMPACT_ATOMS: atom_id res chain seq x y z
N MET A 1 -36.21 27.65 -31.27
CA MET A 1 -34.87 27.20 -30.86
C MET A 1 -34.64 27.65 -29.42
N LYS A 2 -34.66 26.75 -28.44
CA LYS A 2 -34.33 27.07 -27.04
C LYS A 2 -32.94 26.52 -26.77
N ILE A 3 -32.01 27.41 -26.41
CA ILE A 3 -30.61 27.10 -26.11
C ILE A 3 -30.58 26.45 -24.73
N ALA A 4 -30.13 25.21 -24.65
CA ALA A 4 -29.84 24.55 -23.37
C ALA A 4 -28.48 25.06 -22.87
N ALA A 5 -28.48 25.76 -21.74
CA ALA A 5 -27.25 26.13 -21.04
C ALA A 5 -26.70 24.88 -20.33
N ILE A 6 -25.49 24.47 -20.68
CA ILE A 6 -24.77 23.40 -20.00
C ILE A 6 -24.13 24.03 -18.75
N VAL A 7 -24.63 23.66 -17.57
CA VAL A 7 -23.99 24.00 -16.29
C VAL A 7 -22.93 22.94 -16.04
N PRO A 8 -21.64 23.28 -15.95
CA PRO A 8 -20.62 22.30 -15.59
C PRO A 8 -20.78 21.93 -14.11
N PHE A 9 -21.08 20.66 -13.84
CA PHE A 9 -20.94 20.08 -12.52
C PHE A 9 -19.45 19.99 -12.21
N VAL A 10 -18.97 20.86 -11.32
CA VAL A 10 -17.62 20.74 -10.76
C VAL A 10 -17.68 19.59 -9.74
N SER A 11 -17.06 18.46 -10.07
CA SER A 11 -16.84 17.38 -9.12
C SER A 11 -15.96 17.90 -7.98
N LEU A 12 -16.52 18.05 -6.78
CA LEU A 12 -15.73 18.21 -5.57
C LEU A 12 -15.22 16.81 -5.18
N ALA A 13 -14.13 16.39 -5.80
CA ALA A 13 -13.33 15.30 -5.26
C ALA A 13 -12.73 15.80 -3.94
N ASN A 14 -13.41 15.54 -2.83
CA ASN A 14 -12.83 15.69 -1.50
C ASN A 14 -11.75 14.62 -1.38
N GLY A 15 -10.50 14.98 -1.69
CA GLY A 15 -9.34 14.16 -1.38
C GLY A 15 -9.31 13.86 0.12
N TYR A 16 -8.78 12.69 0.46
CA TYR A 16 -8.61 12.30 1.85
C TYR A 16 -7.53 13.18 2.51
N ILE A 17 -7.80 13.63 3.73
CA ILE A 17 -6.86 14.45 4.51
C ILE A 17 -6.34 13.60 5.66
N PHE A 18 -5.11 13.10 5.53
CA PHE A 18 -4.37 12.52 6.65
C PHE A 18 -3.76 13.64 7.48
N GLN A 19 -4.47 14.05 8.52
CA GLN A 19 -3.94 14.94 9.53
C GLN A 19 -4.19 14.34 10.92
N PRO A 20 -3.27 14.52 11.88
CA PRO A 20 -3.53 14.17 13.28
C PRO A 20 -4.85 14.81 13.74
N GLU A 21 -5.58 14.10 14.59
CA GLU A 21 -6.92 14.49 15.08
C GLU A 21 -7.01 15.92 15.63
N ASP A 22 -5.91 16.43 16.18
CA ASP A 22 -5.79 17.77 16.78
C ASP A 22 -4.94 18.76 15.96
N GLN A 23 -4.64 18.47 14.68
CA GLN A 23 -3.80 19.33 13.85
C GLN A 23 -4.49 19.68 12.54
N ALA A 24 -4.46 20.98 12.19
CA ALA A 24 -5.00 21.48 10.93
C ALA A 24 -4.12 21.20 9.71
N ASP A 25 -2.86 20.79 9.93
CA ASP A 25 -1.92 20.34 8.91
C ASP A 25 -0.97 19.30 9.53
N PHE A 26 -0.66 18.23 8.81
CA PHE A 26 0.36 17.27 9.21
C PHE A 26 1.79 17.82 9.02
N ARG A 27 1.93 18.89 8.23
CA ARG A 27 3.21 19.55 7.94
C ARG A 27 3.51 20.56 9.06
N ASN A 28 4.60 20.33 9.79
CA ASN A 28 5.13 21.32 10.72
C ASN A 28 6.11 22.25 9.98
N PRO A 29 5.77 23.53 9.72
CA PRO A 29 6.65 24.44 8.98
C PRO A 29 7.96 24.77 9.71
N ASN A 30 8.05 24.46 11.00
CA ASN A 30 9.26 24.64 11.82
C ASN A 30 10.16 23.40 11.83
N ILE A 31 9.72 22.30 11.24
CA ILE A 31 10.52 21.08 11.06
C ILE A 31 10.72 20.93 9.55
N PRO A 32 11.91 21.24 9.01
CA PRO A 32 12.20 21.02 7.61
C PRO A 32 12.00 19.54 7.27
N ALA A 33 10.94 19.22 6.51
CA ALA A 33 10.85 17.93 5.86
C ALA A 33 11.89 17.93 4.73
N LEU A 34 13.04 17.29 4.98
CA LEU A 34 14.13 17.19 4.02
C LEU A 34 13.80 16.26 2.83
N LEU A 35 12.64 15.61 2.86
CA LEU A 35 12.16 14.68 1.87
C LEU A 35 10.78 15.10 1.34
N ASN A 36 10.60 15.01 0.02
CA ASN A 36 9.29 15.10 -0.59
C ASN A 36 8.52 13.81 -0.27
N TYR A 37 7.39 13.92 0.43
CA TYR A 37 6.62 12.75 0.89
C TYR A 37 6.12 11.86 -0.26
N THR A 38 5.74 12.47 -1.39
CA THR A 38 5.35 11.72 -2.59
C THR A 38 6.55 10.98 -3.18
N GLU A 39 7.75 11.57 -3.16
CA GLU A 39 8.99 10.91 -3.61
C GLU A 39 9.50 9.87 -2.60
N SER A 40 9.23 10.02 -1.31
CA SER A 40 9.69 9.10 -0.25
C SER A 40 9.10 7.70 -0.35
N GLN A 41 7.94 7.59 -1.00
CA GLN A 41 7.34 6.31 -1.34
C GLN A 41 8.20 5.60 -2.41
N TYR A 42 8.79 6.35 -3.35
CA TYR A 42 9.43 5.82 -4.55
C TYR A 42 10.94 6.13 -4.64
N ASP A 43 11.67 6.24 -3.52
CA ASP A 43 13.13 6.28 -3.56
C ASP A 43 13.71 4.89 -3.88
N ILE A 44 13.55 4.53 -5.14
CA ILE A 44 13.99 3.27 -5.73
C ILE A 44 15.52 3.14 -5.77
N THR A 45 16.27 4.25 -5.62
CA THR A 45 17.74 4.20 -5.72
C THR A 45 18.40 3.55 -4.50
N THR A 46 17.76 3.66 -3.32
CA THR A 46 18.19 2.96 -2.10
C THR A 46 17.26 1.83 -1.68
N GLY A 47 16.08 1.74 -2.30
CA GLY A 47 15.04 0.75 -2.02
C GLY A 47 13.97 1.28 -1.07
N SER A 48 12.71 1.06 -1.43
CA SER A 48 11.51 1.38 -0.66
C SER A 48 10.99 0.17 0.12
N SER A 49 10.29 0.44 1.22
CA SER A 49 9.69 -0.57 2.11
C SER A 49 8.21 -0.25 2.34
N TYR A 50 7.33 -1.04 1.73
CA TYR A 50 5.87 -0.90 1.84
C TYR A 50 5.32 -1.98 2.75
N TRP A 51 4.51 -1.60 3.74
CA TRP A 51 3.87 -2.57 4.62
C TRP A 51 2.40 -2.22 4.82
N ALA A 52 1.59 -3.24 4.96
CA ALA A 52 0.19 -3.13 5.32
C ALA A 52 -0.11 -4.15 6.41
N SER A 53 -0.92 -3.76 7.38
CA SER A 53 -1.36 -4.66 8.45
C SER A 53 -2.87 -4.70 8.52
N SER A 54 -3.40 -5.81 9.02
CA SER A 54 -4.84 -5.98 9.22
C SER A 54 -5.09 -6.85 10.45
N PHE A 55 -6.20 -6.57 11.13
CA PHE A 55 -6.72 -7.44 12.18
C PHE A 55 -7.83 -8.30 11.59
N ILE A 56 -7.68 -9.62 11.69
CA ILE A 56 -8.62 -10.60 11.18
C ILE A 56 -9.26 -11.31 12.37
N THR A 57 -10.59 -11.44 12.37
CA THR A 57 -11.30 -12.32 13.30
C THR A 57 -11.79 -13.54 12.55
N GLY A 58 -11.35 -14.72 12.98
CA GLY A 58 -11.80 -16.01 12.45
C GLY A 58 -13.25 -16.31 12.80
N ASP A 59 -13.82 -17.31 12.15
CA ASP A 59 -15.15 -17.84 12.46
C ASP A 59 -15.21 -18.54 13.84
N ASP A 60 -14.06 -18.97 14.34
CA ASP A 60 -13.86 -19.49 15.69
C ASP A 60 -13.66 -18.38 16.75
N GLY A 61 -13.74 -17.11 16.36
CA GLY A 61 -13.56 -15.94 17.23
C GLY A 61 -12.11 -15.61 17.57
N ARG A 62 -11.13 -16.34 17.03
CA ARG A 62 -9.71 -16.02 17.21
C ARG A 62 -9.34 -14.76 16.45
N GLN A 63 -8.41 -14.01 17.01
CA GLN A 63 -7.92 -12.77 16.40
C GLN A 63 -6.49 -12.94 15.94
N TYR A 64 -6.23 -12.46 14.73
CA TYR A 64 -4.92 -12.49 14.10
C TYR A 64 -4.52 -11.09 13.67
N MET A 65 -3.23 -10.78 13.80
CA MET A 65 -2.63 -9.66 13.09
C MET A 65 -1.91 -10.22 11.87
N THR A 66 -2.28 -9.74 10.68
CA THR A 66 -1.53 -10.02 9.46
C THR A 66 -0.65 -8.83 9.10
N LEU A 67 0.51 -9.12 8.51
CA LEU A 67 1.45 -8.14 7.97
C LEU A 67 1.87 -8.59 6.58
N SER A 68 1.58 -7.76 5.59
CA SER A 68 2.14 -7.82 4.26
C SER A 68 3.31 -6.83 4.18
N HIS A 69 4.43 -7.22 3.60
CA HIS A 69 5.61 -6.38 3.44
C HIS A 69 6.28 -6.62 2.08
N LEU A 70 6.45 -5.53 1.33
CA LEU A 70 7.26 -5.48 0.11
C LEU A 70 8.51 -4.64 0.39
N LEU A 71 9.66 -5.24 0.17
CA LEU A 71 10.95 -4.57 0.20
C LEU A 71 11.53 -4.54 -1.22
N THR A 72 11.63 -3.35 -1.79
CA THR A 72 12.11 -3.12 -3.16
C THR A 72 13.64 -3.03 -3.20
N THR A 73 14.30 -4.16 -2.98
CA THR A 73 15.75 -4.35 -3.13
C THR A 73 16.07 -5.09 -4.43
N ILE A 74 17.35 -5.37 -4.69
CA ILE A 74 17.80 -6.27 -5.76
C ILE A 74 18.38 -7.56 -5.11
N PRO A 75 17.66 -8.70 -5.15
CA PRO A 75 16.27 -8.90 -5.60
C PRO A 75 15.25 -8.34 -4.60
N SER A 76 14.01 -8.10 -5.03
CA SER A 76 12.95 -7.63 -4.14
C SER A 76 12.45 -8.78 -3.27
N VAL A 77 12.00 -8.44 -2.06
CA VAL A 77 11.53 -9.41 -1.06
C VAL A 77 10.07 -9.12 -0.76
N CYS A 78 9.24 -10.16 -0.90
CA CYS A 78 7.84 -10.14 -0.54
C CYS A 78 7.68 -11.04 0.68
N ARG A 79 7.14 -10.49 1.76
CA ARG A 79 7.01 -11.15 3.04
C ARG A 79 5.57 -11.06 3.52
N SER A 80 5.08 -12.18 4.03
CA SER A 80 3.77 -12.28 4.67
C SER A 80 3.97 -12.79 6.09
N SER A 81 3.19 -12.28 7.03
CA SER A 81 3.25 -12.74 8.41
C SER A 81 1.88 -12.77 9.06
N ILE A 82 1.69 -13.73 9.95
CA ILE A 82 0.48 -13.89 10.75
C ILE A 82 0.91 -14.07 12.19
N LEU A 83 0.32 -13.30 13.09
CA LEU A 83 0.45 -13.46 14.54
C LEU A 83 -0.91 -13.83 15.10
N ASP A 84 -1.03 -15.00 15.71
CA ASP A 84 -2.16 -15.33 16.57
C ASP A 84 -2.06 -14.49 17.85
N LEU A 85 -3.05 -13.63 18.10
CA LEU A 85 -3.00 -12.69 19.23
C LEU A 85 -3.31 -13.34 20.57
N GLN A 86 -3.80 -14.59 20.57
CA GLN A 86 -4.09 -15.34 21.77
C GLN A 86 -2.91 -16.24 22.18
N THR A 87 -2.36 -16.99 21.22
CA THR A 87 -1.25 -17.92 21.49
C THR A 87 0.12 -17.25 21.37
N HIS A 88 0.19 -16.12 20.67
CA HIS A 88 1.43 -15.48 20.20
C HIS A 88 2.25 -16.38 19.25
N GLU A 89 1.62 -17.38 18.65
CA GLU A 89 2.24 -18.14 17.57
C GLU A 89 2.39 -17.24 16.34
N TYR A 90 3.57 -17.33 15.72
CA TYR A 90 3.97 -16.43 14.66
C TYR A 90 4.41 -17.24 13.43
N TRP A 91 3.70 -17.02 12.33
CA TRP A 91 4.03 -17.62 11.04
C TRP A 91 4.56 -16.54 10.10
N VAL A 92 5.59 -16.90 9.35
CA VAL A 92 6.23 -16.01 8.38
C VAL A 92 6.48 -16.78 7.09
N ASP A 93 6.18 -16.14 5.98
CA ASP A 93 6.62 -16.55 4.66
C ASP A 93 7.45 -15.44 4.03
N LEU A 94 8.54 -15.81 3.37
CA LEU A 94 9.42 -14.89 2.67
C LEU A 94 9.74 -15.48 1.31
N THR A 95 9.43 -14.73 0.27
CA THR A 95 9.74 -15.08 -1.11
C THR A 95 10.48 -13.96 -1.81
N TYR A 96 11.36 -14.33 -2.74
CA TYR A 96 11.96 -13.37 -3.65
C TYR A 96 11.00 -13.14 -4.80
N CYS A 97 10.60 -11.89 -4.97
CA CYS A 97 9.61 -11.50 -5.94
C CYS A 97 10.26 -10.61 -7.00
N ASN A 98 9.87 -10.85 -8.25
CA ASN A 98 10.32 -10.06 -9.38
C ASN A 98 9.14 -9.26 -9.90
N ASN A 99 9.37 -7.99 -10.13
CA ASN A 99 8.39 -7.10 -10.74
C ASN A 99 8.05 -7.60 -12.15
N THR A 100 6.77 -7.65 -12.50
CA THR A 100 6.32 -8.13 -13.81
C THR A 100 6.55 -7.12 -14.94
N ASP A 101 6.47 -5.80 -14.66
CA ASP A 101 6.45 -4.75 -15.70
C ASP A 101 7.10 -3.39 -15.29
N GLY A 102 7.95 -3.37 -14.26
CA GLY A 102 8.50 -2.11 -13.71
C GLY A 102 7.54 -1.37 -12.76
N SER A 103 6.34 -1.90 -12.52
CA SER A 103 5.25 -1.33 -11.73
C SER A 103 5.59 -1.01 -10.26
N GLY A 104 6.34 -1.88 -9.57
CA GLY A 104 6.94 -1.61 -8.25
C GLY A 104 8.00 -0.50 -8.19
N PHE A 105 8.36 0.08 -9.33
CA PHE A 105 9.25 1.25 -9.48
C PHE A 105 8.58 2.39 -10.27
N ASP A 106 7.29 2.26 -10.58
CA ASP A 106 6.54 3.28 -11.31
C ASP A 106 6.07 4.35 -10.32
N ASN A 107 6.45 5.60 -10.59
CA ASN A 107 6.00 6.78 -9.83
C ASN A 107 4.58 7.22 -10.23
N GLY A 108 3.93 6.47 -11.12
CA GLY A 108 2.53 6.64 -11.48
C GLY A 108 1.61 6.48 -10.28
N LEU A 109 0.69 7.43 -10.12
CA LEU A 109 -0.39 7.35 -9.13
C LEU A 109 -1.67 6.85 -9.82
N PRO A 110 -2.51 6.05 -9.15
CA PRO A 110 -2.31 5.49 -7.80
C PRO A 110 -1.29 4.33 -7.79
N LEU A 111 -0.68 4.07 -6.62
CA LEU A 111 0.31 3.01 -6.41
C LEU A 111 -0.23 1.69 -6.94
N ASN A 112 0.54 1.01 -7.79
CA ASN A 112 0.21 -0.31 -8.31
C ASN A 112 1.50 -1.12 -8.50
N ALA A 113 2.00 -1.69 -7.41
CA ALA A 113 3.20 -2.50 -7.38
C ALA A 113 2.83 -3.99 -7.53
N ASP A 114 2.91 -4.50 -8.76
CA ASP A 114 2.58 -5.89 -9.12
C ASP A 114 3.85 -6.73 -9.33
N TYR A 115 3.92 -7.85 -8.61
CA TYR A 115 4.99 -8.85 -8.67
C TYR A 115 4.45 -10.22 -9.13
N GLY A 116 3.32 -10.24 -9.83
CA GLY A 116 2.63 -11.40 -10.40
C GLY A 116 1.81 -12.17 -9.35
N THR A 117 2.49 -12.85 -8.43
CA THR A 117 1.83 -13.62 -7.35
C THR A 117 1.65 -12.82 -6.07
N TYR A 118 2.14 -11.58 -6.03
CA TYR A 118 2.10 -10.71 -4.87
C TYR A 118 1.99 -9.27 -5.33
N GLY A 119 1.31 -8.41 -4.57
CA GLY A 119 1.29 -7.00 -4.91
C GLY A 119 0.74 -6.10 -3.82
N PHE A 120 1.08 -4.83 -3.98
CA PHE A 120 0.62 -3.69 -3.20
C PHE A 120 -0.04 -2.70 -4.15
N GLY A 121 -1.22 -2.20 -3.80
CA GLY A 121 -1.83 -1.14 -4.59
C GLY A 121 -2.72 -0.23 -3.78
N SER A 122 -3.25 0.79 -4.44
CA SER A 122 -4.22 1.70 -3.88
C SER A 122 -5.37 1.97 -4.83
N THR A 123 -6.57 2.14 -4.27
CA THR A 123 -7.76 2.63 -4.98
C THR A 123 -7.98 4.14 -4.82
N SER A 124 -7.08 4.85 -4.12
CA SER A 124 -7.15 6.31 -3.92
C SER A 124 -6.09 7.04 -4.73
N ASP A 125 -6.44 8.22 -5.25
CA ASP A 125 -5.55 9.06 -6.07
C ASP A 125 -4.26 9.50 -5.33
N ASP A 126 -4.30 9.54 -3.99
CA ASP A 126 -3.15 9.84 -3.12
C ASP A 126 -2.26 8.61 -2.82
N SER A 127 -2.61 7.44 -3.35
CA SER A 127 -1.93 6.15 -3.15
C SER A 127 -1.92 5.57 -1.73
N VAL A 128 -2.46 6.26 -0.73
CA VAL A 128 -2.30 5.85 0.68
C VAL A 128 -3.62 5.72 1.44
N SER A 129 -4.70 6.35 0.97
CA SER A 129 -5.99 6.32 1.67
C SER A 129 -6.71 5.01 1.66
N THR A 130 -6.59 4.28 0.56
CA THR A 130 -7.29 3.00 0.41
C THR A 130 -6.33 2.02 -0.24
N MET A 131 -5.46 1.44 0.57
CA MET A 131 -4.48 0.46 0.13
C MET A 131 -5.05 -0.97 0.16
N TYR A 132 -4.54 -1.81 -0.72
CA TYR A 132 -4.78 -3.24 -0.71
C TYR A 132 -3.47 -4.00 -0.92
N THR A 133 -3.46 -5.25 -0.44
CA THR A 133 -2.40 -6.21 -0.72
C THR A 133 -3.01 -7.51 -1.18
N TYR A 134 -2.37 -8.21 -2.11
CA TYR A 134 -2.77 -9.54 -2.51
C TYR A 134 -1.58 -10.48 -2.56
N ALA A 135 -1.87 -11.75 -2.36
CA ALA A 135 -0.96 -12.85 -2.63
C ALA A 135 -1.78 -14.00 -3.25
N HIS A 136 -1.34 -14.49 -4.41
CA HIS A 136 -1.94 -15.65 -5.07
C HIS A 136 -1.06 -16.88 -4.82
N PRO A 137 -1.61 -17.97 -4.26
CA PRO A 137 -0.86 -19.19 -3.99
C PRO A 137 -0.52 -20.00 -5.26
N GLU A 138 -0.85 -19.52 -6.46
CA GLU A 138 -0.65 -20.23 -7.72
C GLU A 138 0.80 -20.10 -8.22
N LYS A 139 1.74 -20.56 -7.39
CA LYS A 139 3.03 -21.07 -7.84
C LYS A 139 3.18 -22.48 -7.29
N VAL A 140 2.95 -23.44 -8.18
CA VAL A 140 3.27 -24.85 -7.96
C VAL A 140 4.77 -24.94 -7.65
N PHE A 141 5.11 -25.29 -6.42
CA PHE A 141 6.38 -25.96 -6.17
C PHE A 141 6.24 -27.35 -6.81
N LEU A 142 6.80 -27.51 -8.00
CA LEU A 142 7.01 -28.84 -8.58
C LEU A 142 8.16 -29.47 -7.80
N ASP A 143 7.81 -30.52 -7.07
CA ASP A 143 8.59 -31.57 -6.38
C ASP A 143 9.85 -31.16 -5.59
#